data_AF-A0A538FL83-F1
#
_entry.id   AF-A0A538FL83-F1
#
_cell.length_a   1.000
_cell.length_b   1.000
_cell.length_c   1.000
_cell.angle_alpha   90.00
_cell.angle_beta   90.00
_cell.angle_gamma   90.00
#
_symmetry.space_group_name_H-M   'P 1'
#
loop_
_entity.id
_entity.type
_entity.pdbx_description
1 polymer ?
#
loop_
_entity_poly.entity_id
_entity_poly.type
_entity_poly.pdbx_seq_one_letter_code
_entity_poly.pdbx_strand_id
1 'polypeptide(L)' 'MRIDVAFTPAEAGPAHVAVVVDVMRATSTIAQALASGYRRVLCCRE' A
#
# COMPACT_ATOMS: atom_id res chain seq x y z
N MET A 1 17.31 13.16 -2.54
CA MET A 1 16.04 12.44 -2.35
C MET A 1 15.89 12.14 -0.87
N ARG A 2 14.84 12.63 -0.21
CA ARG A 2 14.58 12.36 1.21
C ARG A 2 13.64 11.15 1.31
N ILE A 3 13.98 10.20 2.15
CA ILE A 3 13.18 8.99 2.44
C ILE A 3 12.86 9.02 3.92
N ASP A 4 11.63 8.68 4.27
CA ASP A 4 11.15 8.55 5.64
C ASP A 4 10.25 7.32 5.74
N VAL A 5 10.06 6.80 6.96
CA VAL A 5 9.26 5.59 7.21
C VAL A 5 8.34 5.85 8.40
N ALA A 6 7.04 5.68 8.15
CA ALA A 6 6.00 5.64 9.17
C ALA A 6 5.57 4.18 9.38
N PHE A 7 5.61 3.67 10.60
CA PHE A 7 5.22 2.28 10.91
C PHE A 7 3.71 2.13 11.07
N THR A 8 3.01 3.23 11.38
CA THR A 8 1.56 3.27 11.48
C THR A 8 0.99 4.42 10.64
N PRO A 9 -0.29 4.36 10.20
CA PRO A 9 -0.92 5.47 9.49
C PRO A 9 -0.94 6.78 10.28
N ALA A 10 -0.91 6.72 11.62
CA ALA A 10 -0.89 7.90 12.48
C ALA A 10 0.44 8.67 12.44
N GLU A 11 1.53 8.00 12.06
CA GLU A 11 2.87 8.59 11.90
C GLU A 11 3.09 9.18 10.50
N ALA A 12 2.16 8.96 9.56
CA ALA A 12 2.32 9.38 8.17
C ALA A 12 2.32 10.92 8.03
N GLY A 13 3.40 11.46 7.50
CA GLY A 13 3.54 12.88 7.16
C GLY A 13 3.27 13.19 5.69
N PRO A 14 3.21 14.48 5.31
CA PRO A 14 3.11 14.89 3.91
C PRO A 14 4.30 14.39 3.08
N ALA A 15 4.01 13.76 1.94
CA ALA A 15 5.03 13.30 1.00
C ALA A 15 4.56 13.48 -0.45
N HIS A 16 5.50 13.75 -1.35
CA HIS A 16 5.22 13.78 -2.80
C HIS A 16 4.89 12.39 -3.35
N VAL A 17 5.44 11.33 -2.74
CA VAL A 17 5.21 9.92 -3.08
C VAL A 17 5.04 9.14 -1.78
N ALA A 18 3.99 8.31 -1.71
CA ALA A 18 3.76 7.39 -0.61
C ALA A 18 3.75 5.95 -1.12
N VAL A 19 4.42 5.04 -0.40
CA VAL A 19 4.42 3.60 -0.67
C VAL A 19 3.80 2.90 0.53
N VAL A 20 2.62 2.31 0.35
CA VAL A 20 1.95 1.54 1.40
C VAL A 20 2.55 0.13 1.43
N VAL A 21 2.86 -0.37 2.63
CA VAL A 21 3.41 -1.70 2.84
C VAL A 21 2.58 -2.43 3.89
N ASP A 22 1.87 -3.47 3.46
CA ASP A 22 1.23 -4.47 4.31
C ASP A 22 1.52 -5.85 3.70
N VAL A 23 2.66 -6.40 4.10
CA VAL A 23 3.21 -7.64 3.51
C VAL A 23 2.29 -8.83 3.77
N MET A 24 1.65 -8.88 4.94
CA MET A 24 0.82 -10.00 5.37
C MET A 24 -0.59 -9.49 5.76
N ARG A 25 -1.50 -9.36 4.80
CA ARG A 25 -1.39 -9.80 3.38
C ARG A 25 -1.81 -8.75 2.36
N ALA A 26 -2.25 -7.56 2.76
CA ALA A 26 -3.01 -6.70 1.85
C ALA A 26 -2.23 -6.32 0.58
N THR A 27 -1.04 -5.72 0.69
CA THR A 27 -0.31 -5.26 -0.50
C THR A 27 0.27 -6.41 -1.31
N SER A 28 0.63 -7.52 -0.67
CA SER A 28 1.04 -8.74 -1.37
C SER A 28 -0.10 -9.31 -2.22
N THR A 29 -1.31 -9.39 -1.67
CA THR A 29 -2.50 -9.87 -2.40
C THR A 29 -2.90 -8.91 -3.52
N ILE A 30 -2.85 -7.58 -3.29
CA ILE A 30 -3.12 -6.58 -4.35
C ILE A 30 -2.14 -6.77 -5.53
N ALA A 31 -0.85 -6.85 -5.23
CA ALA A 31 0.19 -7.02 -6.26
C ALA A 31 -0.02 -8.32 -7.04
N GLN A 32 -0.29 -9.43 -6.35
CA GLN A 32 -0.57 -10.73 -6.98
C GLN A 32 -1.82 -10.70 -7.85
N ALA A 33 -2.91 -10.07 -7.40
CA ALA A 33 -4.16 -9.97 -8.16
C ALA A 33 -3.96 -9.20 -9.47
N LEU A 34 -3.30 -8.03 -9.41
CA LEU A 34 -3.00 -7.22 -10.59
C LEU A 34 -2.05 -7.96 -11.55
N ALA A 35 -0.99 -8.60 -11.04
CA ALA A 35 -0.08 -9.41 -11.85
C ALA A 35 -0.79 -10.62 -12.51
N SER A 36 -1.86 -11.11 -11.90
CA SER A 36 -2.69 -12.20 -12.43
C SER A 36 -3.78 -11.74 -13.41
N GLY A 37 -3.80 -10.44 -13.76
CA GLY A 37 -4.73 -9.90 -14.77
C GLY A 37 -6.05 -9.36 -14.24
N TYR A 38 -6.19 -9.15 -12.92
CA TYR A 38 -7.36 -8.46 -12.39
C TYR A 38 -7.37 -7.01 -12.87
N ARG A 39 -8.52 -6.53 -13.37
CA ARG A 39 -8.63 -5.17 -13.91
C ARG A 39 -8.40 -4.08 -12.85
N ARG A 40 -8.83 -4.33 -11.61
CA ARG A 40 -8.70 -3.42 -10.47
C ARG A 40 -8.90 -4.16 -9.15
N VAL A 41 -8.32 -3.61 -8.09
CA VAL A 41 -8.60 -4.01 -6.69
C VAL A 41 -9.22 -2.81 -5.99
N LEU A 42 -10.35 -3.02 -5.30
CA LEU A 42 -11.02 -1.98 -4.51
C LEU A 42 -10.78 -2.26 -3.04
N CYS A 43 -10.12 -1.33 -2.35
CA CYS A 43 -9.94 -1.40 -0.91
C CYS A 43 -11.22 -0.92 -0.22
N CYS A 44 -11.85 -1.80 0.55
CA CYS A 44 -13.06 -1.51 1.30
C CYS A 44 -12.78 -1.61 2.80
N ARG A 45 -13.55 -0.85 3.58
CA ARG A 45 -13.70 -1.06 5.02
C ARG A 45 -14.85 -2.03 5.26
N GLU A 46 -14.81 -2.77 6.36
CA GLU A 46 -15.95 -3.53 6.89
C GLU A 46 -17.16 -2.62 7.19
#